data_AF-A0A2M8P6B1-F1
#
_entry.id   AF-A0A2M8P6B1-F1
#
_cell.length_a   1.000
_cell.length_b   1.000
_cell.length_c   1.000
_cell.angle_alpha   90.00
_cell.angle_beta   90.00
_cell.angle_gamma   90.00
#
_symmetry.space_group_name_H-M   'P 1'
#
loop_
_entity.id
_entity.type
_entity.pdbx_description
1 polymer ?
#
loop_
_entity_poly.entity_id
_entity_poly.type
_entity_poly.pdbx_seq_one_letter_code
_entity_poly.pdbx_strand_id
1 'polypeptide(L)'
;SLLAQAGDWLYVRVEGREGYLFADYVQRAPAQVVVRRIGKVNTSDGLNLRRGASTTQPILRVLSFESELEVLGEPINGWLRVRVGEIE
;
A
#
# COMPACT_ATOMS: atom_id res chain seq x y z
N SER A 1 -2.36 17.17 -10.41
CA SER A 1 -1.25 16.46 -9.75
C SER A 1 -0.02 17.34 -9.74
N LEU A 2 0.85 17.19 -8.73
CA LEU A 2 2.19 17.79 -8.72
C LEU A 2 3.12 16.96 -9.63
N LEU A 3 3.89 17.62 -10.48
CA LEU A 3 4.83 16.99 -11.42
C LEU A 3 6.29 17.23 -11.02
N ALA A 4 6.63 18.44 -10.58
CA ALA A 4 7.96 18.79 -10.07
C ALA A 4 7.91 20.00 -9.12
N GLN A 5 8.97 20.23 -8.35
CA GLN A 5 9.16 21.44 -7.55
C GLN A 5 10.60 21.96 -7.73
N ALA A 6 10.74 23.26 -7.93
CA ALA A 6 12.03 23.95 -7.99
C ALA A 6 11.94 25.26 -7.19
N GLY A 7 12.60 25.29 -6.02
CA GLY A 7 12.43 26.38 -5.06
C GLY A 7 10.95 26.54 -4.68
N ASP A 8 10.43 27.75 -4.88
CA ASP A 8 9.07 28.15 -4.56
C ASP A 8 8.07 27.92 -5.72
N TRP A 9 8.51 27.32 -6.82
CA TRP A 9 7.64 27.02 -7.96
C TRP A 9 7.26 25.53 -8.01
N LEU A 10 5.97 25.27 -8.18
CA LEU A 10 5.38 23.95 -8.38
C LEU A 10 5.01 23.79 -9.85
N TYR A 11 5.55 22.79 -10.53
CA TYR A 11 5.07 22.36 -11.84
C TYR A 11 3.93 21.35 -11.64
N VAL A 12 2.76 21.61 -12.21
CA VAL A 12 1.54 20.84 -11.95
C VAL A 12 0.80 20.51 -13.23
N ARG A 13 -0.05 19.47 -13.17
CA ARG A 13 -1.08 19.18 -14.18
C ARG A 13 -2.48 19.31 -13.58
N VAL A 14 -3.33 20.15 -14.17
CA VAL A 14 -4.72 20.38 -13.76
C VAL A 14 -5.61 20.18 -14.99
N GLU A 15 -6.56 19.23 -14.90
CA GLU A 15 -7.51 18.93 -15.99
C GLU A 15 -6.83 18.70 -17.36
N GLY A 16 -5.68 18.01 -17.36
CA GLY A 16 -4.91 17.71 -18.57
C GLY A 16 -4.01 18.83 -19.07
N ARG A 17 -4.03 20.01 -18.45
CA ARG A 17 -3.13 21.14 -18.78
C ARG A 17 -1.99 21.24 -17.78
N GLU A 18 -0.82 21.62 -18.26
CA GLU A 18 0.37 21.79 -17.42
C GLU A 18 0.67 23.28 -17.17
N GLY A 19 1.24 23.60 -16.02
CA GLY A 19 1.55 24.98 -15.64
C GLY A 19 2.27 25.08 -14.30
N TYR A 20 2.51 26.32 -13.87
CA TYR A 20 3.26 26.62 -12.64
C TYR A 20 2.40 27.34 -11.61
N LEU A 21 2.56 26.96 -10.35
CA LEU A 21 1.97 27.63 -9.18
C LEU A 21 3.08 28.05 -8.22
N PHE A 22 2.89 29.16 -7.51
CA PHE A 22 3.79 29.55 -6.42
C PHE A 22 3.40 28.81 -5.14
N ALA A 23 4.39 28.23 -4.45
CA ALA A 23 4.18 27.27 -3.38
C ALA A 23 3.43 27.86 -2.17
N ASP A 24 3.67 29.13 -1.84
CA ASP A 24 3.03 29.82 -0.71
C ASP A 24 1.51 30.00 -0.87
N TYR A 25 1.01 29.92 -2.12
CA TYR A 25 -0.42 30.02 -2.41
C TYR A 25 -1.10 28.65 -2.57
N VAL A 26 -0.40 27.56 -2.27
CA VAL A 26 -0.94 26.21 -2.35
C VAL A 26 -0.99 25.57 -0.97
N GLN A 27 -2.20 25.46 -0.41
CA GLN A 27 -2.40 24.67 0.80
C GLN A 27 -2.27 23.18 0.46
N ARG A 28 -1.21 22.56 0.97
CA ARG A 28 -0.99 21.12 0.79
C ARG A 28 -1.81 20.37 1.83
N ALA A 29 -2.53 19.33 1.40
CA ALA A 29 -3.02 18.34 2.34
C ALA A 29 -1.82 17.79 3.13
N PRO A 30 -1.97 17.53 4.44
CA PRO A 30 -0.94 16.84 5.18
C PRO A 30 -0.62 15.54 4.46
N ALA A 31 0.66 15.22 4.36
CA ALA A 31 1.07 13.93 3.82
C ALA A 31 0.31 12.84 4.58
N GLN A 32 -0.41 11.98 3.85
CA GLN A 32 -1.04 10.83 4.47
C GLN A 32 0.08 9.98 5.07
N VAL A 33 0.15 9.94 6.40
CA VAL A 33 1.01 9.00 7.11
C VAL A 33 0.41 7.62 6.87
N VAL A 34 1.00 6.87 5.94
CA VAL A 34 0.63 5.47 5.72
C VAL A 34 1.20 4.67 6.88
N VAL A 35 0.39 4.43 7.90
CA VAL A 35 0.75 3.53 8.99
C VAL A 35 0.67 2.10 8.47
N ARG A 36 1.83 1.49 8.23
CA ARG A 36 1.91 0.07 7.87
C ARG A 36 1.62 -0.78 9.10
N ARG A 37 0.63 -1.66 9.00
CA ARG A 37 0.32 -2.64 10.03
C ARG A 37 1.12 -3.90 9.74
N ILE A 38 2.20 -4.13 10.48
CA ILE A 38 3.05 -5.31 10.28
C ILE A 38 2.57 -6.44 11.18
N GLY A 39 2.39 -7.63 10.59
CA GLY A 39 2.08 -8.88 11.28
C GLY A 39 3.13 -9.93 11.00
N LYS A 40 3.06 -11.03 11.77
CA LYS A 40 3.91 -12.21 11.60
C LYS A 40 3.09 -13.48 11.52
N VAL A 41 3.55 -14.44 10.73
CA VAL A 41 2.96 -15.77 10.65
C VAL A 41 3.23 -16.54 11.94
N ASN A 42 2.17 -16.93 12.65
CA ASN A 42 2.24 -17.59 13.96
C ASN A 42 1.95 -19.11 13.90
N THR A 43 2.14 -19.75 12.75
CA THR A 43 2.01 -21.22 12.62
C THR A 43 3.33 -21.83 12.16
N SER A 44 3.71 -22.96 12.77
CA SER A 44 4.91 -23.73 12.42
C SER A 44 4.77 -24.49 11.09
N ASP A 45 3.54 -24.81 10.69
CA ASP A 45 3.26 -25.70 9.55
C ASP A 45 3.29 -24.97 8.19
N GLY A 46 3.52 -23.66 8.23
CA GLY A 46 3.43 -22.76 7.09
C GLY A 46 2.01 -22.25 6.83
N LEU A 47 1.93 -21.09 6.18
CA LEU A 47 0.66 -20.41 5.87
C LEU A 47 0.55 -20.11 4.38
N ASN A 48 -0.53 -20.57 3.75
CA ASN A 48 -0.78 -20.33 2.34
C ASN A 48 -1.28 -18.90 2.09
N LEU A 49 -0.48 -18.09 1.37
CA LEU A 49 -0.94 -16.86 0.75
C LEU A 49 -1.71 -17.21 -0.53
N ARG A 50 -2.98 -16.83 -0.62
CA ARG A 50 -3.87 -17.15 -1.74
C ARG A 50 -4.28 -15.91 -2.50
N ARG A 51 -4.55 -16.07 -3.80
CA ARG A 51 -4.98 -14.98 -4.70
C ARG A 51 -6.29 -14.30 -4.29
N GLY A 52 -7.09 -14.94 -3.44
CA GLY A 52 -8.31 -14.35 -2.91
C GLY A 52 -8.76 -15.03 -1.62
N ALA A 53 -9.77 -14.42 -0.98
CA ALA A 53 -10.34 -14.82 0.31
C ALA A 53 -11.18 -16.12 0.23
N SER A 54 -10.54 -17.22 -0.18
CA SER A 54 -11.16 -18.55 -0.25
C SER A 54 -10.07 -19.63 -0.29
N THR A 55 -10.36 -20.80 0.27
CA THR A 55 -9.49 -21.98 0.20
C THR A 55 -9.40 -22.61 -1.19
N THR A 56 -10.32 -22.25 -2.11
CA THR A 56 -10.30 -22.71 -3.51
C THR A 56 -9.43 -21.85 -4.43
N GLN A 57 -8.99 -20.67 -3.95
CA GLN A 57 -8.14 -19.78 -4.74
C GLN A 57 -6.71 -20.32 -4.85
N PRO A 58 -6.00 -20.06 -5.97
CA PRO A 58 -4.62 -20.49 -6.15
C PRO A 58 -3.71 -20.02 -5.02
N ILE A 59 -2.79 -20.89 -4.61
CA ILE A 59 -1.71 -20.55 -3.68
C ILE A 59 -0.66 -19.77 -4.48
N LEU A 60 -0.34 -18.57 -4.02
CA LEU A 60 0.72 -17.73 -4.58
C LEU A 60 2.07 -18.04 -3.92
N ARG A 61 2.05 -18.32 -2.61
CA ARG A 61 3.24 -18.63 -1.81
C ARG A 61 2.85 -19.37 -0.53
N VAL A 62 3.76 -20.19 -0.01
CA VAL A 62 3.70 -20.70 1.37
C VAL A 62 4.65 -19.87 2.23
N LEU A 63 4.13 -19.27 3.29
CA LEU A 63 4.88 -18.43 4.22
C LEU A 63 5.34 -19.28 5.41
N SER A 64 6.61 -19.15 5.80
CA SER A 64 7.16 -19.85 6.98
C SER A 64 6.78 -19.15 8.28
N PHE A 65 6.91 -19.85 9.41
CA PHE A 65 6.82 -19.26 10.75
C PHE A 65 7.68 -17.99 10.86
N GLU A 66 7.18 -16.98 11.58
CA GLU A 66 7.81 -15.66 11.76
C GLU A 66 7.97 -14.81 10.48
N SER A 67 7.47 -15.25 9.31
CA SER A 67 7.46 -14.40 8.11
C SER A 67 6.66 -13.12 8.37
N GLU A 68 7.26 -11.97 8.06
CA GLU A 68 6.61 -10.67 8.16
C GLU A 68 5.68 -10.40 6.97
N LEU A 69 4.56 -9.74 7.24
CA LEU A 69 3.58 -9.31 6.24
C LEU A 69 2.97 -7.95 6.60
N GLU A 70 2.56 -7.19 5.59
CA GLU A 70 1.80 -5.95 5.76
C GLU A 70 0.30 -6.26 5.66
N VAL A 71 -0.48 -5.87 6.65
CA VAL A 71 -1.95 -5.98 6.64
C VAL A 71 -2.56 -4.75 5.97
N LEU A 72 -3.30 -4.97 4.90
CA LEU A 72 -3.81 -3.92 4.01
C LEU A 72 -5.24 -3.46 4.32
N GLY A 73 -5.92 -4.10 5.26
CA GLY A 73 -7.29 -3.76 5.61
C GLY A 73 -7.83 -4.60 6.76
N GLU A 74 -9.09 -4.35 7.10
CA GLU A 74 -9.80 -5.12 8.10
C GLU A 74 -10.10 -6.54 7.60
N PRO A 75 -10.20 -7.54 8.49
CA PRO A 75 -10.60 -8.89 8.11
C PRO A 75 -11.99 -8.89 7.47
N ILE A 76 -12.14 -9.63 6.37
CA ILE A 76 -13.42 -9.85 5.70
C ILE A 76 -13.66 -11.36 5.66
N ASN A 77 -14.75 -11.82 6.30
CA ASN A 77 -15.10 -13.24 6.38
C ASN A 77 -13.95 -14.14 6.89
N GLY A 78 -13.18 -13.64 7.86
CA GLY A 78 -12.04 -14.35 8.44
C GLY A 78 -10.75 -14.32 7.62
N TRP A 79 -10.72 -13.62 6.48
CA TRP A 79 -9.52 -13.45 5.66
C TRP A 79 -8.91 -12.06 5.82
N LEU A 80 -7.59 -12.01 5.90
CA LEU A 80 -6.83 -10.77 5.83
C LEU A 80 -6.29 -10.58 4.40
N ARG A 81 -6.43 -9.36 3.87
CA ARG A 81 -5.67 -8.93 2.69
C ARG A 81 -4.31 -8.45 3.14
N VAL A 82 -3.25 -9.02 2.57
CA VAL A 82 -1.88 -8.79 3.03
C VAL A 82 -0.93 -8.59 1.85
N ARG A 83 0.20 -7.94 2.10
CA ARG A 83 1.33 -7.86 1.16
C ARG A 83 2.55 -8.53 1.76
N VAL A 84 3.25 -9.34 0.95
CA VAL A 84 4.52 -9.98 1.28
C VAL A 84 5.51 -9.68 0.15
N GLY A 85 6.44 -8.75 0.40
CA GLY A 85 7.29 -8.21 -0.66
C GLY A 85 6.46 -7.52 -1.74
N GLU A 86 6.63 -7.97 -2.99
CA GLU A 86 5.86 -7.47 -4.15
C GLU A 86 4.56 -8.25 -4.41
N ILE A 87 4.23 -9.25 -3.57
CA ILE A 87 3.04 -10.08 -3.75
C ILE A 87 1.92 -9.59 -2.84
N GLU A 88 0.72 -9.46 -3.40
CA GLU A 88 -0.52 -9.12 -2.72
C GLU A 88 -1.59 -10.21 -2.91
#